data_AF-A0A6I6WTY2-F1
#
_entry.id   AF-A0A6I6WTY2-F1
#
_cell.length_a   1.000
_cell.length_b   1.000
_cell.length_c   1.000
_cell.angle_alpha   90.00
_cell.angle_beta   90.00
_cell.angle_gamma   90.00
#
_symmetry.space_group_name_H-M   'P 1'
#
loop_
_entity.id
_entity.type
_entity.pdbx_description
1 polymer ?
#
loop_
_entity_poly.entity_id
_entity_poly.type
_entity_poly.pdbx_seq_one_letter_code
_entity_poly.pdbx_strand_id
1 'polypeptide(L)'
;MLLIEVFVPRGALDEEEREALAERLIDTLMVEDDSHAIEILEAQRTLTHVLVHTPATWVLGRRPKADPADPPRYLVRVTVPASWRKEMSGYTVEIVTEVLAETERAAGRDPERVRREPDAVVLVEGVSEGGIGLHGRAMGSMDLTELISRVYRDDAAARPAPDPPPGSLIDPVCGMRVDLDGTPLTLVHEGVLYGFCHGMCRRAFADEHGVPLRQ
;
A
#
# COMPACT_ATOMS: atom_id res chain seq x y z
N MET A 1 -1.24 -2.04 3.01
CA MET A 1 -0.42 -3.24 2.70
C MET A 1 -0.34 -4.09 3.95
N LEU A 2 0.02 -5.38 3.87
CA LEU A 2 0.06 -6.24 5.06
C LEU A 2 1.49 -6.55 5.48
N LEU A 3 2.33 -6.92 4.52
CA LEU A 3 3.71 -7.34 4.78
C LEU A 3 4.61 -6.86 3.66
N ILE A 4 5.75 -6.28 4.03
CA ILE A 4 6.84 -5.92 3.13
C ILE A 4 8.07 -6.69 3.61
N GLU A 5 8.52 -7.66 2.82
CA GLU A 5 9.75 -8.39 3.07
C GLU A 5 10.85 -7.83 2.18
N VAL A 6 11.97 -7.40 2.76
CA VAL A 6 13.15 -6.97 2.03
C VAL A 6 14.24 -8.01 2.22
N PHE A 7 14.72 -8.60 1.13
CA PHE A 7 15.86 -9.50 1.14
C PHE A 7 17.08 -8.76 0.59
N VAL A 8 18.12 -8.67 1.41
CA VAL A 8 19.39 -8.01 1.08
C VAL A 8 20.56 -8.93 1.44
N PRO A 9 21.59 -9.08 0.58
CA PRO A 9 22.74 -9.93 0.85
C PRO A 9 23.41 -9.62 2.20
N ARG A 10 23.87 -10.66 2.87
CA ARG A 10 24.58 -10.53 4.15
C ARG A 10 25.82 -9.64 3.98
N GLY A 11 25.97 -8.65 4.87
CA GLY A 11 27.09 -7.72 4.87
C GLY A 11 26.96 -6.56 3.87
N ALA A 12 25.89 -6.52 3.08
CA ALA A 12 25.66 -5.43 2.13
C ALA A 12 25.12 -4.14 2.80
N LEU A 13 24.40 -4.29 3.92
CA LEU A 13 23.96 -3.21 4.80
C LEU A 13 24.29 -3.56 6.25
N ASP A 14 24.67 -2.57 7.06
CA ASP A 14 24.82 -2.71 8.51
C ASP A 14 23.47 -2.68 9.26
N GLU A 15 23.49 -2.66 10.59
CA GLU A 15 22.26 -2.70 11.39
C GLU A 15 21.44 -1.41 11.29
N GLU A 16 22.10 -0.26 11.37
CA GLU A 16 21.48 1.05 11.29
C GLU A 16 20.90 1.30 9.90
N GLU A 17 21.63 0.91 8.84
CA GLU A 17 21.16 0.99 7.46
C GLU A 17 19.92 0.11 7.21
N ARG A 18 19.84 -1.08 7.82
CA ARG A 18 18.67 -1.96 7.69
C ARG A 18 17.46 -1.42 8.43
N GLU A 19 17.64 -0.86 9.62
CA GLU A 19 16.57 -0.23 10.40
C GLU A 19 16.04 1.00 9.67
N ALA A 20 16.94 1.89 9.23
CA ALA A 20 16.58 3.08 8.47
C ALA A 20 15.85 2.73 7.15
N LEU A 21 16.25 1.67 6.45
CA LEU A 21 15.53 1.17 5.28
C LEU A 21 14.10 0.71 5.64
N ALA A 22 13.95 -0.02 6.75
CA ALA A 22 12.65 -0.53 7.17
C ALA A 22 11.69 0.61 7.55
N GLU A 23 12.16 1.58 8.33
CA GLU A 23 11.40 2.76 8.71
C GLU A 23 10.99 3.59 7.49
N ARG A 24 11.95 3.87 6.58
CA ARG A 24 11.68 4.65 5.36
C ARG A 24 10.62 3.97 4.47
N LEU A 25 10.59 2.65 4.40
CA LEU A 25 9.54 1.92 3.66
C LEU A 25 8.16 2.17 4.27
N ILE A 26 8.01 2.11 5.60
CA ILE A 26 6.73 2.40 6.27
C ILE A 26 6.33 3.85 6.02
N ASP A 27 7.26 4.79 6.22
CA ASP A 27 6.98 6.22 6.13
C ASP A 27 6.59 6.64 4.72
N THR A 28 7.27 6.12 3.70
CA THR A 28 7.07 6.56 2.30
C THR A 28 5.90 5.85 1.62
N LEU A 29 5.58 4.61 2.01
CA LEU A 29 4.40 3.91 1.45
C LEU A 29 3.09 4.33 2.12
N MET A 30 3.16 4.93 3.32
CA MET A 30 2.01 5.35 4.12
C MET A 30 2.02 6.88 4.32
N VAL A 31 2.29 7.63 3.23
CA VAL A 31 2.33 9.10 3.22
C VAL A 31 0.91 9.66 3.26
N GLU A 32 0.74 10.73 4.03
CA GLU A 32 -0.40 11.63 3.96
C GLU A 32 -0.46 12.27 2.56
N ASP A 33 -1.37 11.82 1.71
CA ASP A 33 -1.82 12.61 0.58
C ASP A 33 -3.16 13.27 0.90
N ASP A 34 -3.54 14.33 0.18
CA ASP A 34 -4.82 15.06 0.34
C ASP A 34 -6.07 14.19 0.06
N SER A 35 -5.89 12.87 -0.12
CA SER A 35 -6.88 11.88 -0.47
C SER A 35 -7.08 10.79 0.58
N HIS A 36 -6.38 10.80 1.72
CA HIS A 36 -6.67 9.86 2.82
C HIS A 36 -6.85 10.57 4.16
N ALA A 37 -7.84 10.13 4.95
CA ALA A 37 -7.97 10.58 6.32
C ALA A 37 -6.82 10.01 7.18
N ILE A 38 -6.27 10.83 8.09
CA ILE A 38 -5.13 10.45 8.95
C ILE A 38 -5.45 9.17 9.74
N GLU A 39 -6.68 9.05 10.24
CA GLU A 39 -7.13 7.89 11.02
C GLU A 39 -7.06 6.57 10.22
N ILE A 40 -7.31 6.62 8.91
CA ILE A 40 -7.24 5.47 8.00
C ILE A 40 -5.79 5.07 7.77
N LEU A 41 -4.90 6.05 7.59
CA LEU A 41 -3.46 5.82 7.44
C LEU A 41 -2.88 5.18 8.71
N GLU A 42 -3.22 5.68 9.90
CA GLU A 42 -2.78 5.11 11.17
C GLU A 42 -3.25 3.66 11.37
N ALA A 43 -4.52 3.38 11.05
CA ALA A 43 -5.06 2.02 11.11
C ALA A 43 -4.32 1.08 10.13
N GLN A 44 -4.04 1.56 8.91
CA GLN A 44 -3.28 0.80 7.92
C GLN A 44 -1.82 0.57 8.35
N ARG A 45 -1.18 1.56 8.98
CA ARG A 45 0.19 1.45 9.54
C ARG A 45 0.24 0.37 10.61
N THR A 46 -0.76 0.29 11.47
CA THR A 46 -0.86 -0.73 12.53
C THR A 46 -0.91 -2.16 11.97
N LEU A 47 -1.46 -2.35 10.77
CA LEU A 47 -1.55 -3.65 10.10
C LEU A 47 -0.35 -3.96 9.19
N THR A 48 0.50 -2.97 8.89
CA THR A 48 1.61 -3.11 7.95
C THR A 48 2.89 -3.48 8.69
N HIS A 49 3.52 -4.60 8.32
CA HIS A 49 4.81 -5.00 8.86
C HIS A 49 5.91 -4.89 7.80
N VAL A 50 7.12 -4.47 8.21
CA VAL A 50 8.33 -4.58 7.40
C VAL A 50 9.30 -5.57 8.05
N LEU A 51 9.81 -6.51 7.27
CA LEU A 51 10.84 -7.46 7.68
C LEU A 51 12.05 -7.33 6.77
N VAL A 52 13.24 -7.16 7.35
CA VAL A 52 14.49 -7.12 6.59
C VAL A 52 15.27 -8.41 6.85
N HIS A 53 15.48 -9.19 5.78
CA HIS A 53 16.12 -10.49 5.81
C HIS A 53 17.51 -10.43 5.18
N THR A 54 18.47 -11.07 5.85
CA THR A 54 19.82 -11.33 5.31
C THR A 54 20.00 -12.82 5.06
N PRO A 55 19.59 -13.34 3.87
CA PRO A 55 19.65 -14.77 3.60
C PRO A 55 21.08 -15.28 3.71
N ALA A 56 21.22 -16.51 4.19
CA ALA A 56 22.53 -17.14 4.37
C ALA A 56 23.28 -17.37 3.06
N THR A 57 22.57 -17.41 1.93
CA THR A 57 23.15 -17.60 0.61
C THR A 57 22.32 -16.86 -0.43
N TRP A 58 23.02 -16.20 -1.35
CA TRP A 58 22.44 -15.55 -2.52
C TRP A 58 23.30 -15.86 -3.74
N VAL A 59 22.70 -16.38 -4.80
CA VAL A 59 23.42 -16.77 -6.03
C VAL A 59 22.84 -16.01 -7.21
N LEU A 60 23.70 -15.32 -7.95
CA LEU A 60 23.33 -14.63 -9.19
C LEU A 60 23.61 -15.52 -10.40
N GLY A 61 22.73 -15.46 -11.41
CA GLY A 61 22.93 -16.11 -12.71
C GLY A 61 23.98 -15.47 -13.61
N ARG A 62 24.69 -14.43 -13.13
CA ARG A 62 25.70 -13.68 -13.90
C ARG A 62 26.97 -14.53 -14.12
N ARG A 63 27.62 -14.33 -15.27
CA ARG A 63 28.95 -14.89 -15.61
C ARG A 63 29.86 -13.74 -16.07
N PRO A 64 31.04 -13.52 -15.46
CA PRO A 64 31.61 -14.27 -14.33
C PRO A 64 30.80 -14.13 -13.03
N LYS A 65 31.10 -14.96 -12.03
CA LYS A 65 30.44 -14.91 -10.72
C LYS A 65 30.64 -13.52 -10.12
N ALA A 66 29.54 -12.89 -9.72
CA ALA A 66 29.52 -11.61 -9.03
C ALA A 66 29.14 -11.80 -7.57
N ASP A 67 29.67 -10.95 -6.70
CA ASP A 67 29.21 -10.85 -5.32
C ASP A 67 27.86 -10.13 -5.31
N PRO A 68 26.77 -10.72 -4.80
CA PRO A 68 25.50 -10.02 -4.70
C PRO A 68 25.53 -8.84 -3.72
N ALA A 69 26.51 -8.76 -2.81
CA ALA A 69 26.70 -7.60 -1.95
C ALA A 69 27.41 -6.42 -2.63
N ASP A 70 28.01 -6.62 -3.81
CA ASP A 70 28.81 -5.60 -4.50
C ASP A 70 28.47 -5.48 -6.00
N PRO A 71 27.61 -4.53 -6.39
CA PRO A 71 26.79 -3.68 -5.51
C PRO A 71 25.55 -4.43 -4.97
N PRO A 72 24.96 -3.98 -3.84
CA PRO A 72 23.89 -4.70 -3.14
C PRO A 72 22.67 -5.02 -4.00
N ARG A 73 22.24 -6.28 -3.99
CA ARG A 73 21.00 -6.74 -4.61
C ARG A 73 19.82 -6.58 -3.65
N TYR A 74 18.66 -6.23 -4.17
CA TYR A 74 17.42 -6.13 -3.41
C TYR A 74 16.33 -6.98 -4.05
N LEU A 75 15.67 -7.81 -3.24
CA LEU A 75 14.40 -8.42 -3.59
C LEU A 75 13.40 -7.97 -2.54
N VAL A 76 12.35 -7.27 -2.98
CA VAL A 76 11.27 -6.82 -2.10
C VAL A 76 10.00 -7.57 -2.46
N ARG A 77 9.34 -8.16 -1.48
CA ARG A 77 8.01 -8.77 -1.64
C ARG A 77 7.01 -7.97 -0.85
N VAL A 78 5.97 -7.51 -1.52
CA VAL A 78 4.87 -6.76 -0.90
C VAL A 78 3.61 -7.57 -1.00
N THR A 79 3.07 -7.95 0.15
CA THR A 79 1.84 -8.73 0.27
C THR A 79 0.66 -7.80 0.52
N VAL A 80 -0.36 -7.92 -0.34
CA VAL A 80 -1.61 -7.15 -0.27
C VAL A 80 -2.80 -8.06 -0.51
N PRO A 81 -4.03 -7.66 -0.14
CA PRO A 81 -5.23 -8.35 -0.60
C PRO A 81 -5.28 -8.43 -2.13
N ALA A 82 -5.69 -9.58 -2.68
CA ALA A 82 -5.68 -9.83 -4.11
C ALA A 82 -6.49 -8.81 -4.91
N SER A 83 -7.59 -8.30 -4.34
CA SER A 83 -8.41 -7.25 -4.96
C SER A 83 -7.67 -5.92 -5.12
N TRP A 84 -6.73 -5.59 -4.23
CA TRP A 84 -5.98 -4.32 -4.27
C TRP A 84 -4.71 -4.42 -5.11
N ARG A 85 -4.20 -5.64 -5.31
CA ARG A 85 -2.91 -5.92 -5.97
C ARG A 85 -2.72 -5.15 -7.28
N LYS A 86 -3.71 -5.17 -8.17
CA LYS A 86 -3.56 -4.58 -9.51
C LYS A 86 -3.32 -3.08 -9.44
N GLU A 87 -4.11 -2.37 -8.63
CA GLU A 87 -4.05 -0.90 -8.51
C GLU A 87 -2.83 -0.47 -7.70
N MET A 88 -2.51 -1.18 -6.63
CA MET A 88 -1.35 -0.86 -5.79
C MET A 88 -0.01 -1.16 -6.46
N SER A 89 0.03 -2.04 -7.48
CA SER A 89 1.30 -2.52 -8.06
C SER A 89 2.19 -1.39 -8.59
N GLY A 90 1.63 -0.48 -9.39
CA GLY A 90 2.42 0.60 -10.02
C GLY A 90 3.05 1.53 -8.97
N TYR A 91 2.19 2.09 -8.11
CA TYR A 91 2.60 2.93 -6.99
C TYR A 91 3.61 2.24 -6.07
N THR A 92 3.36 1.00 -5.66
CA THR A 92 4.25 0.25 -4.77
C THR A 92 5.63 0.05 -5.39
N VAL A 93 5.70 -0.34 -6.67
CA VAL A 93 6.98 -0.56 -7.36
C VAL A 93 7.78 0.73 -7.44
N GLU A 94 7.14 1.84 -7.78
CA GLU A 94 7.79 3.16 -7.87
C GLU A 94 8.35 3.61 -6.52
N ILE A 95 7.51 3.64 -5.48
CA ILE A 95 7.89 4.10 -4.14
C ILE A 95 8.96 3.22 -3.52
N VAL A 96 8.81 1.88 -3.58
CA VAL A 96 9.84 0.97 -3.04
C VAL A 96 11.17 1.18 -3.76
N THR A 97 11.15 1.39 -5.08
CA THR A 97 12.38 1.65 -5.84
C THR A 97 13.02 2.98 -5.44
N GLU A 98 12.22 4.02 -5.17
CA GLU A 98 12.71 5.31 -4.65
C GLU A 98 13.37 5.14 -3.27
N VAL A 99 12.73 4.40 -2.37
CA VAL A 99 13.26 4.15 -1.02
C VAL A 99 14.60 3.39 -1.09
N LEU A 100 14.73 2.42 -2.00
CA LEU A 100 15.99 1.72 -2.24
C LEU A 100 17.06 2.65 -2.84
N ALA A 101 16.68 3.55 -3.75
CA ALA A 101 17.59 4.54 -4.31
C ALA A 101 18.10 5.50 -3.23
N GLU A 102 17.24 5.96 -2.32
CA GLU A 102 17.65 6.78 -1.17
C GLU A 102 18.59 6.01 -0.23
N THR A 103 18.36 4.71 -0.06
CA THR A 103 19.24 3.85 0.74
C THR A 103 20.63 3.72 0.10
N GLU A 104 20.71 3.57 -1.23
CA GLU A 104 21.99 3.60 -1.96
C GLU A 104 22.70 4.95 -1.82
N ARG A 105 21.94 6.05 -1.94
CA ARG A 105 22.46 7.42 -1.78
C ARG A 105 23.05 7.65 -0.39
N ALA A 106 22.31 7.27 0.66
CA ALA A 106 22.75 7.39 2.04
C ALA A 106 24.06 6.65 2.31
N ALA A 107 24.25 5.51 1.63
CA ALA A 107 25.48 4.71 1.72
C ALA A 107 26.58 5.13 0.71
N GLY A 108 26.43 6.28 0.04
CA GLY A 108 27.43 6.84 -0.88
C GLY A 108 27.55 6.12 -2.22
N ARG A 109 26.57 5.29 -2.60
CA ARG A 109 26.51 4.57 -3.88
C ARG A 109 25.66 5.34 -4.91
N ASP A 110 25.78 4.97 -6.19
CA ASP A 110 24.96 5.54 -7.28
C ASP A 110 23.48 5.12 -7.09
N PRO A 111 22.56 6.05 -6.77
CA PRO A 111 21.15 5.72 -6.55
C PRO A 111 20.42 5.31 -7.84
N GLU A 112 20.88 5.75 -9.02
CA GLU A 112 20.19 5.45 -10.28
C GLU A 112 20.39 4.01 -10.74
N ARG A 113 21.35 3.29 -10.15
CA ARG A 113 21.60 1.88 -10.49
C ARG A 113 20.38 1.00 -10.26
N VAL A 114 19.58 1.24 -9.21
CA VAL A 114 18.43 0.39 -8.89
C VAL A 114 17.26 0.60 -9.85
N ARG A 115 17.29 1.69 -10.64
CA ARG A 115 16.34 1.95 -11.73
C ARG A 115 16.85 1.46 -13.08
N ARG A 116 18.17 1.50 -13.31
CA ARG A 116 18.80 1.17 -14.60
C ARG A 116 19.12 -0.32 -14.75
N GLU A 117 19.55 -0.97 -13.68
CA GLU A 117 19.94 -2.37 -13.67
C GLU A 117 18.88 -3.21 -12.93
N PRO A 118 18.75 -4.52 -13.22
CA PRO A 118 17.85 -5.42 -12.48
C PRO A 118 18.45 -5.81 -11.11
N ASP A 119 18.87 -4.80 -10.36
CA ASP A 119 19.54 -4.91 -9.08
C ASP A 119 18.54 -4.76 -7.92
N ALA A 120 17.39 -4.13 -8.17
CA ALA A 120 16.22 -4.11 -7.31
C ALA A 120 15.03 -4.78 -8.02
N VAL A 121 14.46 -5.81 -7.40
CA VAL A 121 13.28 -6.51 -7.91
C VAL A 121 12.17 -6.38 -6.88
N VAL A 122 11.03 -5.83 -7.29
CA VAL A 122 9.84 -5.68 -6.43
C VAL A 122 8.74 -6.61 -6.93
N LEU A 123 8.26 -7.50 -6.07
CA LEU A 123 7.18 -8.43 -6.33
C LEU A 123 5.96 -8.03 -5.51
N VAL A 124 4.84 -7.74 -6.16
CA VAL A 124 3.58 -7.40 -5.48
C VAL A 124 2.64 -8.61 -5.57
N GLU A 125 2.40 -9.24 -4.43
CA GLU A 125 1.68 -10.50 -4.29
C GLU A 125 0.29 -10.28 -3.68
N GLY A 126 -0.71 -10.96 -4.24
CA GLY A 126 -2.09 -10.87 -3.79
C GLY A 126 -2.51 -12.08 -2.97
N VAL A 127 -2.93 -11.88 -1.72
CA VAL A 127 -3.56 -12.91 -0.90
C VAL A 127 -5.01 -13.05 -1.31
N SER A 128 -5.43 -14.26 -1.66
CA SER A 128 -6.83 -14.53 -2.06
C SER A 128 -7.80 -14.30 -0.91
N GLU A 129 -9.06 -14.01 -1.23
CA GLU A 129 -10.14 -13.78 -0.26
C GLU A 129 -10.18 -14.89 0.82
N GLY A 130 -10.28 -14.48 2.09
CA GLY A 130 -10.26 -15.40 3.24
C GLY A 130 -8.88 -15.94 3.62
N GLY A 131 -7.82 -15.61 2.86
CA GLY A 131 -6.44 -16.03 3.15
C GLY A 131 -5.72 -15.17 4.19
N ILE A 132 -6.35 -14.09 4.67
CA ILE A 132 -5.79 -13.17 5.66
C ILE A 132 -6.47 -13.44 7.00
N GLY A 133 -5.70 -13.62 8.07
CA GLY A 133 -6.20 -13.87 9.42
C GLY A 133 -5.93 -12.70 10.34
N LEU A 134 -6.97 -12.12 10.94
CA LEU A 134 -6.86 -11.08 11.98
C LEU A 134 -7.89 -11.38 13.06
N HIS A 135 -7.57 -11.06 14.33
CA HIS A 135 -8.46 -11.34 15.48
C HIS A 135 -8.98 -12.79 15.55
N GLY A 136 -8.19 -13.75 15.08
CA GLY A 136 -8.57 -15.17 15.06
C GLY A 136 -9.62 -15.55 14.01
N ARG A 137 -9.95 -14.68 13.05
CA ARG A 137 -10.89 -14.97 11.96
C ARG A 137 -10.26 -14.73 10.59
N ALA A 138 -10.72 -15.51 9.61
CA ALA A 138 -10.43 -15.27 8.20
C ALA A 138 -11.13 -13.99 7.74
N MET A 139 -10.41 -13.15 7.00
CA MET A 139 -10.84 -11.85 6.51
C MET A 139 -10.88 -11.87 4.98
N GLY A 140 -11.96 -11.34 4.42
CA GLY A 140 -11.99 -10.86 3.04
C GLY A 140 -11.48 -9.43 2.92
N SER A 141 -11.34 -8.96 1.70
CA SER A 141 -10.90 -7.59 1.42
C SER A 141 -11.90 -6.55 1.95
N MET A 142 -13.19 -6.86 1.96
CA MET A 142 -14.22 -6.00 2.56
C MET A 142 -14.06 -5.89 4.08
N ASP A 143 -13.79 -7.00 4.77
CA ASP A 143 -13.58 -6.99 6.23
C ASP A 143 -12.37 -6.12 6.60
N LEU A 144 -11.32 -6.16 5.77
CA LEU A 144 -10.13 -5.33 5.95
C LEU A 144 -10.42 -3.86 5.69
N THR A 145 -11.13 -3.53 4.60
CA THR A 145 -11.58 -2.16 4.35
C THR A 145 -12.41 -1.66 5.53
N GLU A 146 -13.39 -2.43 5.99
CA GLU A 146 -14.23 -2.07 7.13
C GLU A 146 -13.40 -1.81 8.39
N LEU A 147 -12.46 -2.71 8.70
CA LEU A 147 -11.58 -2.61 9.86
C LEU A 147 -10.73 -1.34 9.83
N ILE A 148 -10.09 -1.06 8.69
CA ILE A 148 -9.19 0.09 8.54
C ILE A 148 -9.96 1.41 8.61
N SER A 149 -11.15 1.46 8.00
CA SER A 149 -11.93 2.70 7.89
C SER A 149 -12.95 2.93 9.00
N ARG A 150 -13.11 1.97 9.94
CA ARG A 150 -14.08 2.07 11.04
C ARG A 150 -13.89 3.32 11.89
N VAL A 151 -12.65 3.62 12.30
CA VAL A 151 -12.35 4.80 13.14
C VAL A 151 -12.77 6.08 12.44
N TYR A 152 -12.42 6.20 11.15
CA TYR A 152 -12.85 7.33 10.33
C TYR A 152 -14.37 7.41 10.22
N ARG A 153 -15.09 6.32 9.96
CA ARG A 153 -16.56 6.34 9.85
C ARG A 153 -17.24 6.73 11.17
N ASP A 154 -16.76 6.18 12.28
CA ASP A 154 -17.30 6.45 13.61
C ASP A 154 -17.16 7.95 13.96
N ASP A 155 -16.02 8.56 13.60
CA ASP A 155 -15.75 9.99 13.83
C ASP A 155 -16.37 10.91 12.75
N ALA A 156 -16.47 10.46 11.50
CA ALA A 156 -17.06 11.21 10.39
C ALA A 156 -18.57 11.39 10.57
N ALA A 157 -19.27 10.44 11.20
CA ALA A 157 -20.67 10.60 11.59
C ALA A 157 -20.89 11.80 12.55
N ALA A 158 -19.83 12.25 13.25
CA ALA A 158 -19.86 13.38 14.18
C ALA A 158 -19.29 14.69 13.60
N ARG A 159 -18.66 14.69 12.40
CA ARG A 159 -18.05 15.87 11.78
C ARG A 159 -18.77 16.26 10.47
N PRO A 160 -18.93 17.55 10.17
CA PRO A 160 -19.36 17.97 8.82
C PRO A 160 -18.34 17.46 7.79
N ALA A 161 -18.81 16.85 6.70
CA ALA A 161 -17.95 16.44 5.60
C ALA A 161 -17.18 17.67 5.07
N PRO A 162 -15.86 17.55 4.81
CA PRO A 162 -15.10 18.66 4.24
C PRO A 162 -15.67 19.01 2.86
N ASP A 163 -15.79 20.29 2.55
CA ASP A 163 -16.25 20.74 1.22
C ASP A 163 -15.22 20.32 0.16
N PRO A 164 -15.54 19.36 -0.72
CA PRO A 164 -14.64 18.99 -1.77
C PRO A 164 -14.57 20.12 -2.82
N PRO A 165 -13.42 20.29 -3.51
CA PRO A 165 -13.35 21.24 -4.61
C PRO A 165 -14.38 20.91 -5.69
N PRO A 166 -14.84 21.94 -6.44
CA PRO A 166 -15.84 21.76 -7.48
C PRO A 166 -15.45 20.64 -8.46
N GLY A 167 -16.35 19.68 -8.67
CA GLY A 167 -16.11 18.53 -9.56
C GLY A 167 -15.60 17.26 -8.85
N SER A 168 -15.37 17.31 -7.53
CA SER A 168 -14.97 16.14 -6.75
C SER A 168 -15.94 15.82 -5.61
N LEU A 169 -15.97 14.57 -5.18
CA LEU A 169 -16.66 14.09 -3.97
C LEU A 169 -15.69 13.38 -3.04
N ILE A 170 -16.06 13.23 -1.78
CA ILE A 170 -15.34 12.38 -0.82
C ILE A 170 -16.08 11.05 -0.71
N ASP A 171 -15.36 9.95 -0.90
CA ASP A 171 -15.88 8.60 -0.70
C ASP A 171 -16.25 8.43 0.79
N PRO A 172 -17.52 8.21 1.12
CA PRO A 172 -17.97 8.14 2.51
C PRO A 172 -17.44 6.90 3.25
N VAL A 173 -16.93 5.89 2.53
CA VAL A 173 -16.43 4.65 3.13
C VAL A 173 -14.99 4.79 3.55
N CYS A 174 -14.15 5.42 2.74
CA CYS A 174 -12.69 5.48 2.96
C CYS A 174 -12.11 6.90 2.96
N GLY A 175 -12.92 7.94 2.85
CA GLY A 175 -12.47 9.33 2.84
C GLY A 175 -11.73 9.76 1.57
N MET A 176 -11.66 8.88 0.54
CA MET A 176 -10.89 9.18 -0.66
C MET A 176 -11.55 10.25 -1.51
N ARG A 177 -10.76 11.20 -2.01
CA ARG A 177 -11.23 12.17 -2.99
C ARG A 177 -11.44 11.51 -4.34
N VAL A 178 -12.58 11.78 -4.94
CA VAL A 178 -13.06 11.16 -6.17
C VAL A 178 -13.39 12.26 -7.16
N ASP A 179 -12.69 12.31 -8.29
CA ASP A 179 -13.07 13.18 -9.41
C ASP A 179 -14.31 12.61 -10.12
N LEU A 180 -15.40 13.39 -10.15
CA LEU A 180 -16.68 12.98 -10.75
C LEU A 180 -16.56 12.76 -12.27
N ASP A 181 -15.69 13.51 -12.93
CA ASP A 181 -15.45 13.39 -14.38
C ASP A 181 -14.68 12.10 -14.73
N GLY A 182 -14.03 11.47 -13.74
CA GLY A 182 -13.13 10.32 -13.92
C GLY A 182 -13.70 8.97 -13.50
N THR A 183 -14.83 8.90 -12.78
CA THR A 183 -15.36 7.62 -12.26
C THR A 183 -16.85 7.38 -12.55
N PRO A 184 -17.23 6.19 -13.05
CA PRO A 184 -18.63 5.76 -13.11
C PRO A 184 -19.15 5.21 -11.77
N LEU A 185 -18.30 5.15 -10.74
CA LEU A 185 -18.63 4.55 -9.45
C LEU A 185 -19.34 5.57 -8.57
N THR A 186 -20.61 5.84 -8.88
CA THR A 186 -21.48 6.71 -8.07
C THR A 186 -22.73 5.97 -7.62
N LEU A 187 -23.40 6.48 -6.58
CA LEU A 187 -24.66 5.96 -6.06
C LEU A 187 -25.48 7.09 -5.44
N VAL A 188 -26.80 7.07 -5.63
CA VAL A 188 -27.71 8.03 -4.98
C VAL A 188 -28.41 7.34 -3.81
N HIS A 189 -28.28 7.91 -2.62
CA HIS A 189 -28.95 7.45 -1.40
C HIS A 189 -29.57 8.66 -0.70
N GLU A 190 -30.85 8.56 -0.32
CA GLU A 190 -31.61 9.65 0.30
C GLU A 190 -31.57 11.00 -0.44
N GLY A 191 -31.42 10.95 -1.78
CA GLY A 191 -31.34 12.15 -2.62
C GLY A 191 -29.96 12.80 -2.70
N VAL A 192 -28.95 12.24 -2.04
CA VAL A 192 -27.55 12.67 -2.09
C VAL A 192 -26.76 11.78 -3.05
N LEU A 193 -25.97 12.38 -3.93
CA LEU A 193 -25.03 11.69 -4.81
C LEU A 193 -23.73 11.42 -4.06
N TYR A 194 -23.33 10.16 -3.98
CA TYR A 194 -22.05 9.71 -3.43
C TYR A 194 -21.15 9.24 -4.57
N GLY A 195 -19.87 9.58 -4.50
CA GLY A 195 -18.81 9.09 -5.39
C GLY A 195 -17.91 8.11 -4.64
N PHE A 196 -17.42 7.09 -5.33
CA PHE A 196 -16.58 6.06 -4.74
C PHE A 196 -15.28 5.90 -5.49
N CYS A 197 -14.18 5.78 -4.76
CA CYS A 197 -12.88 5.60 -5.37
C CYS A 197 -12.72 4.21 -6.00
N HIS A 198 -13.42 3.22 -5.45
CA HIS A 198 -13.34 1.85 -5.90
C HIS A 198 -14.69 1.13 -5.78
N GLY A 199 -14.91 0.12 -6.63
CA GLY A 199 -16.16 -0.65 -6.66
C GLY A 199 -16.43 -1.45 -5.37
N MET A 200 -15.42 -1.58 -4.51
CA MET A 200 -15.56 -2.15 -3.16
C MET A 200 -16.17 -1.14 -2.18
N CYS A 201 -15.71 0.11 -2.17
CA CYS A 201 -16.32 1.17 -1.33
C CYS A 201 -17.80 1.36 -1.70
N ARG A 202 -18.12 1.41 -2.99
CA ARG A 202 -19.52 1.47 -3.46
C ARG A 202 -20.37 0.30 -2.94
N ARG A 203 -19.79 -0.91 -2.87
CA ARG A 203 -20.45 -2.11 -2.33
C ARG A 203 -20.66 -2.05 -0.82
N ALA A 204 -19.62 -1.68 -0.05
CA ALA A 204 -19.72 -1.49 1.39
C ALA A 204 -20.87 -0.54 1.74
N PHE A 205 -20.89 0.63 1.09
CA PHE A 205 -21.92 1.63 1.31
C PHE A 205 -23.32 1.11 0.95
N ALA A 206 -23.45 0.43 -0.20
CA ALA A 206 -24.72 -0.16 -0.62
C ALA A 206 -25.24 -1.20 0.37
N ASP A 207 -24.38 -2.08 0.88
CA ASP A 207 -24.76 -3.12 1.84
C ASP A 207 -25.14 -2.52 3.21
N GLU A 208 -24.38 -1.53 3.70
CA GLU A 208 -24.64 -0.82 4.96
C GLU A 208 -25.97 -0.04 4.92
N HIS A 209 -26.27 0.60 3.79
CA HIS A 209 -27.46 1.44 3.61
C HIS A 209 -28.64 0.75 2.90
N GLY A 210 -28.52 -0.55 2.60
CA GLY A 210 -29.55 -1.34 1.92
C GLY A 210 -29.90 -0.85 0.51
N VAL A 211 -28.94 -0.25 -0.22
CA VAL A 211 -29.16 0.29 -1.56
C VAL A 211 -28.79 -0.75 -2.63
N PRO A 212 -29.70 -1.10 -3.56
CA PRO A 212 -29.39 -2.07 -4.61
C PRO A 212 -28.41 -1.49 -5.63
N LEU A 213 -27.31 -2.20 -5.88
CA LEU A 213 -26.38 -1.89 -6.97
C LEU A 213 -26.98 -2.34 -8.31
N ARG A 214 -27.38 -1.39 -9.15
CA ARG A 214 -27.69 -1.72 -10.55
C ARG A 214 -26.38 -2.04 -11.29
N GLN A 215 -26.39 -3.14 -12.04
CA GLN A 215 -25.28 -3.59 -12.89
C GLN A 215 -25.04 -2.61 -14.04
#